data_AF-A0A8K1GQK9-F1
#
_entry.id   AF-A0A8K1GQK9-F1
#
_cell.length_a   1.000
_cell.length_b   1.000
_cell.length_c   1.000
_cell.angle_alpha   90.00
_cell.angle_beta   90.00
_cell.angle_gamma   90.00
#
_symmetry.space_group_name_H-M   'P 1'
#
loop_
_entity.id
_entity.type
_entity.pdbx_description
1 polymer ?
#
loop_
_entity_poly.entity_id
_entity_poly.type
_entity_poly.pdbx_seq_one_letter_code
_entity_poly.pdbx_strand_id
1 'polypeptide(L)'
;MVLADLGRKITSALRSLSNATIINEEVLNAMLKEVCTALLEADVNIKLVKQLRENVKSAIDLEEMASGLNKRKMIQHAVFKELVKLVDPGVKAWTPTKGKQNIIMFVGLQGSGKTTTCSK
;
A
#
# COMPACT_ATOMS: atom_id res chain seq x y z
N MET A 1 -14.03 6.45 7.56
CA MET A 1 -14.54 5.07 7.68
C MET A 1 -13.84 4.14 6.69
N VAL A 2 -13.84 4.45 5.39
CA VAL A 2 -13.23 3.63 4.32
C VAL A 2 -11.75 3.25 4.54
N LEU A 3 -10.88 4.19 4.94
CA LEU A 3 -9.46 3.88 5.17
C LEU A 3 -9.23 2.91 6.34
N ALA A 4 -10.06 3.01 7.39
CA ALA A 4 -9.98 2.11 8.53
C ALA A 4 -10.40 0.69 8.14
N ASP A 5 -11.40 0.56 7.26
CA ASP A 5 -11.84 -0.73 6.72
C ASP A 5 -10.77 -1.38 5.85
N LEU A 6 -10.15 -0.60 4.95
CA LEU A 6 -9.03 -1.05 4.13
C LEU A 6 -7.87 -1.55 5.00
N GLY A 7 -7.46 -0.74 5.99
CA GLY A 7 -6.39 -1.09 6.92
C GLY A 7 -6.68 -2.39 7.68
N ARG A 8 -7.94 -2.58 8.12
CA ARG A 8 -8.38 -3.81 8.80
C ARG A 8 -8.29 -5.03 7.87
N LYS A 9 -8.76 -4.94 6.63
CA LYS A 9 -8.70 -6.04 5.65
C LYS A 9 -7.26 -6.45 5.32
N ILE A 10 -6.38 -5.48 5.05
CA ILE A 10 -4.96 -5.75 4.79
C ILE A 10 -4.28 -6.36 6.03
N THR A 11 -4.56 -5.85 7.22
CA THR A 11 -3.98 -6.39 8.46
C THR A 11 -4.47 -7.82 8.72
N SER A 12 -5.72 -8.12 8.42
CA SER A 12 -6.30 -9.47 8.49
C SER A 12 -5.58 -10.44 7.55
N ALA A 13 -5.41 -10.05 6.28
CA ALA A 13 -4.69 -10.85 5.29
C ALA A 13 -3.23 -11.12 5.67
N LEU A 14 -2.54 -10.16 6.29
CA LEU A 14 -1.16 -10.36 6.77
C LEU A 14 -1.10 -11.23 8.04
N ARG A 15 -2.14 -11.18 8.88
CA ARG A 15 -2.26 -12.04 10.07
C ARG A 15 -2.54 -13.49 9.69
N SER A 16 -3.36 -13.76 8.66
CA SER A 16 -3.61 -15.12 8.19
C SER A 16 -2.31 -15.81 7.73
N LEU A 17 -1.45 -15.07 7.02
CA LEU A 17 -0.10 -15.53 6.66
C LEU A 17 0.83 -15.76 7.86
N SER A 18 0.67 -14.97 8.93
CA SER A 18 1.45 -15.10 10.16
C SER A 18 1.07 -16.36 10.96
N ASN A 19 -0.21 -16.73 10.92
CA ASN A 19 -0.77 -17.88 11.63
C ASN A 19 -0.61 -19.20 10.88
N ALA A 20 -0.30 -19.17 9.57
CA ALA A 20 -0.11 -20.36 8.77
C ALA A 20 1.15 -21.14 9.19
N THR A 21 0.99 -22.40 9.58
CA THR A 21 2.08 -23.28 10.03
C THR A 21 3.12 -23.51 8.93
N ILE A 22 2.67 -23.66 7.68
CA ILE A 22 3.50 -23.86 6.49
C ILE A 22 3.17 -22.76 5.49
N ILE A 23 4.20 -22.09 4.96
CA ILE A 23 4.04 -21.12 3.87
C ILE A 23 4.29 -21.84 2.56
N ASN A 24 3.20 -22.17 1.88
CA ASN A 24 3.18 -22.65 0.50
C ASN A 24 2.79 -21.51 -0.46
N GLU A 25 2.91 -21.78 -1.76
CA GLU A 25 2.54 -20.81 -2.80
C GLU A 25 1.03 -20.50 -2.78
N GLU A 26 0.20 -21.44 -2.36
CA GLU A 26 -1.25 -21.27 -2.26
C GLU A 26 -1.63 -20.23 -1.20
N VAL A 27 -1.03 -20.29 -0.01
CA VAL A 27 -1.23 -19.31 1.07
C VAL A 27 -0.76 -17.92 0.64
N LEU A 28 0.36 -17.83 -0.07
CA LEU A 28 0.83 -16.56 -0.63
C LEU A 28 -0.17 -15.99 -1.65
N ASN A 29 -0.63 -16.82 -2.59
CA ASN A 29 -1.59 -16.42 -3.61
C ASN A 29 -2.95 -16.02 -3.00
N ALA A 30 -3.40 -16.72 -1.97
CA ALA A 30 -4.63 -16.40 -1.24
C ALA A 30 -4.53 -15.05 -0.51
N MET A 31 -3.44 -14.81 0.21
CA MET A 31 -3.17 -13.53 0.88
C MET A 31 -3.10 -12.38 -0.14
N LEU A 32 -2.36 -12.56 -1.24
CA LEU A 32 -2.29 -11.53 -2.30
C LEU A 32 -3.64 -11.25 -2.92
N LYS A 33 -4.49 -12.26 -3.09
CA LYS A 33 -5.85 -12.08 -3.60
C LYS A 33 -6.70 -11.25 -2.64
N GLU A 34 -6.65 -11.53 -1.34
CA GLU A 34 -7.39 -10.77 -0.31
C GLU A 34 -6.94 -9.30 -0.27
N VAL A 35 -5.63 -9.04 -0.31
CA VAL A 35 -5.08 -7.67 -0.38
C VAL A 35 -5.52 -6.97 -1.67
N CYS A 36 -5.43 -7.63 -2.82
CA CYS A 36 -5.85 -7.05 -4.10
C CYS A 36 -7.36 -6.73 -4.12
N THR A 37 -8.19 -7.62 -3.59
CA THR A 37 -9.65 -7.39 -3.47
C THR A 37 -9.93 -6.18 -2.58
N ALA A 38 -9.26 -6.08 -1.43
CA ALA A 38 -9.42 -4.93 -0.55
C ALA A 38 -9.02 -3.60 -1.21
N LEU A 39 -7.95 -3.61 -2.02
CA LEU A 39 -7.53 -2.42 -2.78
C LEU A 39 -8.54 -2.04 -3.87
N LEU A 40 -9.10 -3.02 -4.58
CA LEU A 40 -10.12 -2.77 -5.61
C LEU A 40 -11.42 -2.23 -5.01
N GLU A 41 -11.84 -2.75 -3.86
CA GLU A 41 -13.00 -2.23 -3.11
C GLU A 41 -12.79 -0.80 -2.58
N ALA A 42 -11.53 -0.38 -2.45
CA ALA A 42 -11.14 0.97 -2.04
C ALA A 42 -10.91 1.92 -3.24
N ASP A 43 -11.44 1.60 -4.42
CA ASP A 43 -11.34 2.37 -5.66
C ASP A 43 -9.89 2.59 -6.16
N VAL A 44 -8.96 1.69 -5.83
CA VAL A 44 -7.60 1.71 -6.40
C VAL A 44 -7.63 1.20 -7.85
N ASN A 45 -6.92 1.89 -8.74
CA ASN A 45 -6.87 1.53 -10.16
C ASN A 45 -6.33 0.10 -10.36
N ILE A 46 -7.09 -0.72 -11.09
CA ILE A 46 -6.77 -2.12 -11.39
C ILE A 46 -5.39 -2.32 -12.02
N LYS A 47 -4.89 -1.34 -12.80
CA LYS A 47 -3.54 -1.40 -13.39
C LYS A 47 -2.46 -1.37 -12.30
N LEU A 48 -2.64 -0.53 -11.28
CA LEU A 48 -1.71 -0.43 -10.14
C LEU A 48 -1.77 -1.68 -9.27
N VAL A 49 -2.98 -2.22 -9.04
CA VAL A 49 -3.17 -3.47 -8.29
C VAL A 49 -2.52 -4.65 -8.99
N LYS A 50 -2.67 -4.75 -10.33
CA LYS A 50 -2.01 -5.79 -11.13
C LYS A 50 -0.49 -5.70 -11.04
N GLN A 51 0.05 -4.48 -11.19
CA GLN A 51 1.49 -4.24 -11.06
C GLN A 51 2.03 -4.63 -9.68
N LEU A 52 1.31 -4.26 -8.60
CA LEU A 52 1.67 -4.64 -7.24
C LEU A 52 1.74 -6.17 -7.10
N ARG A 53 0.74 -6.89 -7.62
CA ARG A 53 0.72 -8.35 -7.54
C ARG A 53 1.90 -8.99 -8.27
N GLU A 54 2.23 -8.51 -9.46
CA GLU A 54 3.36 -9.01 -10.25
C GLU A 54 4.69 -8.71 -9.57
N ASN A 55 4.89 -7.49 -9.05
CA ASN A 55 6.11 -7.09 -8.36
C ASN A 55 6.33 -7.86 -7.05
N VAL A 56 5.26 -8.13 -6.29
CA VAL A 56 5.39 -8.94 -5.07
C VAL A 56 5.69 -10.39 -5.41
N LYS A 57 5.10 -10.96 -6.46
CA LYS A 57 5.42 -12.32 -6.90
C LYS A 57 6.86 -12.46 -7.38
N SER A 58 7.38 -11.51 -8.14
CA SER A 58 8.77 -11.55 -8.62
C SER A 58 9.80 -11.29 -7.52
N ALA A 59 9.41 -10.62 -6.43
CA ALA A 59 10.28 -10.35 -5.29
C ALA A 59 10.38 -11.51 -4.29
N ILE A 60 9.57 -12.58 -4.45
CA ILE A 60 9.49 -13.69 -3.51
C ILE A 60 9.94 -14.98 -4.23
N ASP A 61 11.23 -15.31 -4.12
CA ASP A 61 11.73 -16.63 -4.48
C ASP A 61 11.63 -17.57 -3.29
N LEU A 62 10.60 -18.43 -3.30
CA LEU A 62 10.30 -19.32 -2.16
C LEU A 62 11.42 -20.33 -1.84
N GLU A 63 12.31 -20.59 -2.80
CA GLU A 63 13.41 -21.55 -2.72
C GLU A 63 14.69 -20.96 -2.09
N GLU A 64 14.99 -19.67 -2.29
CA GLU A 64 16.16 -18.99 -1.72
C GLU A 64 15.92 -18.39 -0.32
N MET A 65 14.67 -18.31 0.14
CA MET A 65 14.33 -17.65 1.39
C MET A 65 14.74 -18.46 2.63
N ALA A 66 15.62 -17.88 3.44
CA ALA A 66 16.08 -18.41 4.73
C ALA A 66 14.93 -18.94 5.61
N SER A 67 15.19 -20.07 6.28
CA SER A 67 14.20 -20.93 6.92
C SER A 67 13.26 -20.24 7.94
N GLY A 68 11.98 -20.62 7.88
CA GLY A 68 10.96 -20.45 8.93
C GLY A 68 10.54 -19.01 9.24
N LEU A 69 11.21 -18.37 10.20
CA LEU A 69 10.80 -17.09 10.79
C LEU A 69 11.15 -15.89 9.91
N ASN A 70 12.26 -15.98 9.17
CA ASN A 70 12.67 -14.94 8.22
C ASN A 70 11.75 -14.88 7.00
N LYS A 71 11.20 -16.02 6.55
CA LYS A 71 10.32 -16.10 5.39
C LYS A 71 9.04 -15.28 5.55
N ARG A 72 8.35 -15.40 6.70
CA ARG A 72 7.14 -14.60 7.04
C ARG A 72 7.41 -13.11 6.99
N LYS A 73 8.45 -12.69 7.71
CA LYS A 73 8.81 -11.28 7.85
C LYS A 73 9.26 -10.67 6.52
N MET A 74 9.96 -11.45 5.70
CA MET A 74 10.40 -11.00 4.38
C MET A 74 9.21 -10.83 3.41
N ILE A 75 8.23 -11.73 3.41
CA ILE A 75 6.99 -11.56 2.61
C ILE A 75 6.23 -10.30 3.06
N GLN A 76 6.03 -10.11 4.37
CA GLN A 76 5.38 -8.92 4.90
C GLN A 76 6.13 -7.64 4.51
N HIS A 77 7.46 -7.68 4.57
CA HIS A 77 8.30 -6.56 4.19
C HIS A 77 8.20 -6.25 2.69
N ALA A 78 8.18 -7.28 1.83
CA ALA A 78 8.00 -7.12 0.39
C ALA A 78 6.65 -6.47 0.05
N VAL A 79 5.56 -6.94 0.66
CA VAL A 79 4.22 -6.34 0.50
C VAL A 79 4.20 -4.89 0.98
N PHE A 80 4.76 -4.62 2.16
CA PHE A 80 4.81 -3.26 2.70
C PHE A 80 5.61 -2.32 1.79
N LYS A 81 6.77 -2.75 1.30
CA LYS A 81 7.60 -1.97 0.39
C LYS A 81 6.86 -1.64 -0.90
N GLU A 82 6.10 -2.58 -1.46
CA GLU A 82 5.34 -2.33 -2.67
C GLU A 82 4.14 -1.41 -2.44
N LEU A 83 3.47 -1.51 -1.28
CA LEU A 83 2.44 -0.56 -0.88
C LEU A 83 2.99 0.87 -0.71
N VAL A 84 4.18 1.01 -0.10
CA VAL A 84 4.86 2.31 0.02
C VAL A 84 5.18 2.87 -1.36
N LYS A 85 5.68 2.03 -2.28
CA LYS A 85 6.01 2.43 -3.65
C LYS A 85 4.79 2.92 -4.44
N LEU A 86 3.59 2.45 -4.13
CA LEU A 86 2.35 2.96 -4.74
C LEU A 86 1.96 4.35 -4.26
N VAL A 87 2.29 4.71 -3.02
CA VAL A 87 1.83 5.96 -2.37
C VAL A 87 2.91 7.04 -2.36
N ASP A 88 4.18 6.65 -2.35
CA ASP A 88 5.31 7.58 -2.25
C ASP A 88 5.64 8.20 -3.63
N PRO A 89 5.46 9.52 -3.81
CA PRO A 89 5.83 10.20 -5.05
C PRO A 89 7.34 10.43 -5.18
N GLY A 90 8.15 10.14 -4.14
CA GLY A 90 9.60 10.35 -4.13
C GLY A 90 10.04 11.82 -4.14
N VAL A 91 9.10 12.76 -4.02
CA VAL A 91 9.35 14.21 -4.02
C VAL A 91 9.01 14.78 -2.65
N LYS A 92 9.92 15.59 -2.10
CA LYS A 92 9.67 16.30 -0.84
C LYS A 92 8.55 17.32 -1.02
N ALA A 93 7.65 17.37 -0.04
CA ALA A 93 6.63 18.41 0.01
C ALA A 93 7.29 19.80 0.05
N TRP A 94 6.70 20.77 -0.65
CA TRP A 94 7.14 22.15 -0.57
C TRP A 94 6.90 22.71 0.83
N THR A 95 7.85 23.51 1.32
CA THR A 95 7.78 24.14 2.64
C THR A 95 7.85 25.66 2.52
N PRO A 96 7.00 26.41 3.24
CA PRO A 96 7.01 27.86 3.19
C PRO A 96 8.31 28.45 3.75
N THR A 97 8.76 29.56 3.16
CA THR A 97 9.93 30.30 3.65
C THR A 97 9.51 31.39 4.63
N LYS A 98 10.07 31.38 5.84
CA LYS A 98 9.83 32.44 6.84
C LYS A 98 10.39 33.79 6.36
N GLY A 99 9.72 34.89 6.68
CA GLY A 99 10.14 36.25 6.32
C GLY A 99 9.93 36.62 4.84
N LYS A 100 9.25 35.76 4.05
CA LYS A 100 8.87 36.03 2.67
C LYS A 100 7.36 35.81 2.50
N GLN A 101 6.77 36.49 1.51
CA GLN A 101 5.40 36.21 1.10
C GLN A 101 5.36 34.89 0.32
N ASN A 102 4.56 33.94 0.80
CA ASN A 102 4.39 32.63 0.15
C ASN A 102 3.02 32.60 -0.52
N ILE A 103 2.98 32.60 -1.86
CA ILE A 103 1.74 32.58 -2.63
C ILE A 103 1.43 31.13 -3.02
N ILE A 104 0.27 30.61 -2.59
CA ILE A 104 -0.16 29.23 -2.84
C ILE A 104 -1.47 29.26 -3.63
N MET A 105 -1.49 28.62 -4.79
CA MET A 105 -2.69 28.49 -5.64
C MET A 105 -3.33 27.12 -5.46
N PHE A 106 -4.60 27.09 -5.07
CA PHE A 106 -5.37 25.85 -4.94
C PHE A 106 -6.08 25.53 -6.25
N VAL A 107 -5.76 24.38 -6.84
CA VAL A 107 -6.34 23.89 -8.10
C VAL A 107 -6.96 22.51 -7.91
N GLY A 108 -7.95 22.16 -8.74
CA GLY A 108 -8.64 20.88 -8.66
C GLY A 108 -10.05 20.91 -9.23
N LEU A 109 -10.65 19.73 -9.40
CA LEU A 109 -11.98 19.54 -9.98
C LEU A 109 -13.11 20.18 -9.16
N GLN A 110 -14.29 20.36 -9.77
CA GLN A 110 -15.47 20.84 -9.05
C GLN A 110 -15.77 19.91 -7.86
N GLY A 111 -16.07 20.47 -6.69
CA GLY A 111 -16.37 19.68 -5.49
C GLY A 111 -15.16 19.02 -4.81
N SER A 112 -13.93 19.23 -5.30
CA SER A 112 -12.71 18.65 -4.70
C SER A 112 -12.28 19.26 -3.35
N GLY A 113 -13.11 20.12 -2.74
CA GLY A 113 -12.84 20.72 -1.44
C GLY A 113 -11.86 21.90 -1.41
N LYS A 114 -11.56 22.55 -2.55
CA LYS A 114 -10.60 23.69 -2.62
C LYS A 114 -10.86 24.76 -1.53
N THR A 115 -12.05 25.35 -1.50
CA THR A 115 -12.41 26.41 -0.55
C THR A 115 -12.35 25.94 0.91
N THR A 116 -12.78 24.71 1.19
CA THR A 116 -12.76 24.11 2.53
C THR A 116 -11.34 23.80 3.00
N THR A 117 -10.45 23.40 2.11
CA THR A 117 -9.05 23.11 2.46
C THR A 117 -8.25 24.39 2.65
N CYS A 118 -8.56 25.47 1.92
CA CYS A 118 -7.89 26.77 2.12
C CYS A 118 -8.10 27.37 3.52
N SER A 119 -9.20 27.01 4.22
CA SER A 119 -9.52 27.55 5.55
C SER A 119 -8.99 26.71 6.72
N LYS A 120 -8.51 25.50 6.46
CA LYS A 120 -7.93 24.62 7.49
C LYS A 120 -6.48 25.00 7.76
#